data_AF-A0A7V5Z0P2-F1
#
_entry.id   AF-A0A7V5Z0P2-F1
#
_cell.length_a   1.000
_cell.length_b   1.000
_cell.length_c   1.000
_cell.angle_alpha   90.00
_cell.angle_beta   90.00
_cell.angle_gamma   90.00
#
_symmetry.space_group_name_H-M   'P 1'
#
loop_
_entity.id
_entity.type
_entity.pdbx_description
1 polymer ?
#
loop_
_entity_poly.entity_id
_entity_poly.type
_entity_poly.pdbx_seq_one_letter_code
_entity_poly.pdbx_strand_id
1 'polypeptide(L)'
;MLIGAASPAILTVLLVDGNKLWKVSVPLFIVIGIAGWLVPFYIPGAAAGFGRVPEPLYFIMAGLYWIPSTIIAASPLGTRLIPKWVRSKNRVERYGGIFLALLAATFVWWLPWTRPYWYLFKFSAELGVATHVGYSWWVPALSAITAVITVPLVEALERSGLPKIEGAIW
;
A
#
# COMPACT_ATOMS: atom_id res chain seq x y z
N MET A 1 16.45 -8.10 0.27
CA MET A 1 16.39 -6.92 1.17
C MET A 1 15.97 -5.64 0.44
N LEU A 2 16.63 -5.25 -0.66
CA LEU A 2 16.29 -4.04 -1.44
C LEU A 2 14.86 -4.01 -2.02
N ILE A 3 14.36 -5.13 -2.55
CA ILE A 3 13.02 -5.19 -3.16
C ILE A 3 11.90 -4.92 -2.14
N GLY A 4 12.01 -5.47 -0.92
CA GLY A 4 11.03 -5.23 0.14
C GLY A 4 11.05 -3.79 0.67
N ALA A 5 12.23 -3.13 0.65
CA ALA A 5 12.37 -1.73 1.05
C ALA A 5 11.90 -0.75 -0.04
N ALA A 6 12.07 -1.10 -1.32
CA ALA A 6 11.68 -0.25 -2.45
C ALA A 6 10.22 -0.46 -2.88
N SER A 7 9.61 -1.61 -2.57
CA SER A 7 8.23 -1.94 -2.97
C SER A 7 7.16 -0.93 -2.56
N PRO A 8 7.15 -0.28 -1.37
CA PRO A 8 6.12 0.70 -1.06
C PRO A 8 6.23 1.93 -1.96
N ALA A 9 7.45 2.34 -2.32
CA ALA A 9 7.68 3.43 -3.27
C ALA A 9 7.21 3.03 -4.69
N ILE A 10 7.53 1.81 -5.14
CA ILE A 10 7.09 1.30 -6.46
C ILE A 10 5.56 1.26 -6.54
N LEU A 11 4.88 0.70 -5.53
CA LEU A 11 3.42 0.63 -5.47
C LEU A 11 2.79 2.03 -5.43
N THR A 12 3.44 3.00 -4.77
CA THR A 12 2.99 4.39 -4.75
C THR A 12 3.11 5.03 -6.13
N VAL A 13 4.23 4.84 -6.84
CA VAL A 13 4.42 5.35 -8.22
C VAL A 13 3.35 4.78 -9.16
N LEU A 14 3.02 3.50 -9.03
CA LEU A 14 1.96 2.86 -9.82
C LEU A 14 0.59 3.54 -9.65
N LEU A 15 0.31 4.13 -8.49
CA LEU A 15 -0.92 4.89 -8.24
C LEU A 15 -0.80 6.36 -8.67
N VAL A 16 0.35 6.99 -8.45
CA VAL A 16 0.65 8.36 -8.91
C VAL A 16 0.56 8.49 -10.44
N ASP A 17 0.94 7.42 -11.15
CA ASP A 17 0.82 7.30 -12.60
C ASP A 17 -0.29 6.32 -13.02
N GLY A 18 -1.32 6.18 -12.18
CA GLY A 18 -2.44 5.27 -12.42
C GLY A 18 -3.16 5.49 -13.76
N ASN A 19 -3.16 6.70 -14.30
CA ASN A 19 -3.71 6.98 -15.63
C ASN A 19 -3.01 6.21 -16.77
N LYS A 20 -1.73 5.88 -16.59
CA LYS A 20 -0.92 5.11 -17.56
C LYS A 20 -0.73 3.66 -17.11
N LEU A 21 -0.58 3.44 -15.81
CA LEU A 21 -0.09 2.18 -15.23
C LEU A 21 -1.19 1.33 -14.58
N TRP A 22 -2.48 1.69 -14.66
CA TRP A 22 -3.56 0.92 -14.02
C TRP A 22 -3.63 -0.55 -14.45
N LYS A 23 -3.29 -0.84 -15.71
CA LYS A 23 -3.25 -2.22 -16.24
C LYS A 23 -2.18 -3.08 -15.56
N VAL A 24 -1.21 -2.46 -14.91
CA VAL A 24 -0.17 -3.12 -14.12
C VAL A 24 -0.51 -3.05 -12.63
N SER A 25 -0.94 -1.89 -12.14
CA SER A 25 -1.20 -1.67 -10.72
C SER A 25 -2.36 -2.52 -10.20
N VAL A 26 -3.47 -2.62 -10.95
CA VAL A 26 -4.66 -3.35 -10.51
C VAL A 26 -4.39 -4.85 -10.39
N PRO A 27 -3.85 -5.55 -11.41
CA PRO A 27 -3.51 -6.97 -11.26
C PRO A 27 -2.49 -7.22 -10.14
N LEU A 28 -1.50 -6.34 -10.00
CA LEU A 28 -0.49 -6.46 -8.95
C LEU A 28 -1.12 -6.36 -7.55
N PHE A 29 -2.03 -5.41 -7.34
CA PHE A 29 -2.74 -5.24 -6.06
C PHE A 29 -3.60 -6.46 -5.73
N ILE A 30 -4.29 -7.03 -6.73
CA ILE A 30 -5.07 -8.26 -6.58
C ILE A 30 -4.16 -9.44 -6.20
N VAL A 31 -3.05 -9.63 -6.92
CA VAL A 31 -2.12 -10.74 -6.68
C VAL A 31 -1.51 -10.64 -5.29
N ILE A 32 -1.03 -9.44 -4.90
CA ILE A 32 -0.46 -9.23 -3.56
C ILE A 32 -1.53 -9.42 -2.48
N GLY A 33 -2.75 -8.94 -2.70
CA GLY A 33 -3.86 -9.10 -1.77
C GLY A 33 -4.22 -10.57 -1.51
N ILE A 34 -4.41 -11.33 -2.59
CA ILE A 34 -4.70 -12.77 -2.54
C ILE A 34 -3.54 -13.52 -1.88
N ALA A 35 -2.29 -13.26 -2.30
CA ALA A 35 -1.12 -13.90 -1.70
C ALA A 35 -0.97 -13.56 -0.21
N GLY A 36 -1.25 -12.31 0.17
CA GLY A 36 -1.23 -11.83 1.55
C GLY A 36 -2.30 -12.49 2.42
N TRP A 37 -3.47 -12.78 1.88
CA TRP A 37 -4.46 -13.55 2.62
C TRP A 37 -4.04 -15.04 2.73
N LEU A 38 -3.65 -15.67 1.62
CA LEU A 38 -3.36 -17.12 1.58
C LEU A 38 -2.10 -17.53 2.37
N VAL A 39 -1.01 -16.79 2.20
CA VAL A 39 0.29 -17.14 2.78
C VAL A 39 0.40 -16.49 4.16
N PRO A 40 0.89 -17.15 5.22
CA PRO A 40 1.36 -18.54 5.23
C PRO A 40 0.28 -19.56 5.65
N PHE A 41 -0.87 -19.11 6.15
CA PHE A 41 -1.81 -19.94 6.91
C PHE A 41 -2.60 -20.95 6.07
N TYR A 42 -2.81 -20.65 4.79
CA TYR A 42 -3.39 -21.59 3.82
C TYR A 42 -2.31 -22.26 2.97
N ILE A 43 -1.29 -21.50 2.58
CA ILE A 43 -0.19 -22.00 1.74
C ILE A 43 1.15 -21.62 2.38
N PRO A 44 1.98 -22.60 2.83
CA PRO A 44 1.72 -24.04 2.89
C PRO A 44 0.84 -24.48 4.09
N GLY A 45 0.44 -23.55 4.97
CA GLY A 45 -0.43 -23.80 6.11
C GLY A 45 0.14 -24.81 7.10
N ALA A 46 -0.70 -25.80 7.46
CA ALA A 46 -0.34 -26.84 8.43
C ALA A 46 0.92 -27.62 8.03
N ALA A 47 1.21 -27.77 6.74
CA ALA A 47 2.41 -28.47 6.28
C ALA A 47 3.73 -27.79 6.69
N ALA A 48 3.71 -26.48 7.00
CA ALA A 48 4.86 -25.78 7.56
C ALA A 48 4.70 -25.43 9.05
N GLY A 49 3.76 -26.07 9.74
CA GLY A 49 3.51 -25.88 11.18
C GLY A 49 2.65 -24.67 11.54
N PHE A 50 1.94 -24.06 10.57
CA PHE A 50 1.01 -22.97 10.87
C PHE A 50 -0.35 -23.49 11.32
N GLY A 51 -0.87 -22.93 12.41
CA GLY A 51 -2.21 -23.20 12.92
C GLY A 51 -3.31 -22.67 12.01
N ARG A 52 -4.55 -23.14 12.24
CA ARG A 52 -5.73 -22.61 11.54
C ARG A 52 -6.04 -21.20 12.00
N VAL A 53 -6.35 -20.32 11.05
CA VAL A 53 -6.83 -18.96 11.32
C VAL A 53 -8.32 -18.96 11.66
N PRO A 54 -8.78 -18.03 12.51
CA PRO A 54 -10.20 -17.89 12.81
C PRO A 54 -10.92 -17.24 11.63
N GLU A 55 -11.81 -17.99 10.99
CA GLU A 55 -12.67 -17.49 9.91
C GLU A 55 -14.10 -17.19 10.42
N PRO A 56 -14.79 -16.16 9.88
CA PRO A 56 -14.40 -15.29 8.76
C PRO A 56 -13.48 -14.11 9.16
N LEU A 57 -13.08 -14.04 10.44
CA LEU A 57 -12.38 -12.87 10.98
C LEU A 57 -11.07 -12.59 10.26
N TYR A 58 -10.23 -13.59 10.03
CA TYR A 58 -8.95 -13.42 9.36
C TYR A 58 -9.12 -12.95 7.91
N PHE A 59 -10.06 -13.52 7.14
CA PHE A 59 -10.39 -13.00 5.81
C PHE A 59 -10.84 -11.54 5.85
N ILE A 60 -11.76 -11.16 6.75
CA ILE A 60 -12.22 -9.78 6.88
C ILE A 60 -11.05 -8.86 7.20
N MET A 61 -10.22 -9.23 8.18
CA MET A 61 -9.07 -8.43 8.60
C MET A 61 -8.03 -8.28 7.48
N ALA A 62 -7.73 -9.32 6.72
CA ALA A 62 -6.86 -9.22 5.55
C ALA A 62 -7.51 -8.39 4.43
N GLY A 63 -8.80 -8.60 4.18
CA GLY A 63 -9.60 -7.92 3.17
C GLY A 63 -9.63 -6.41 3.33
N LEU A 64 -9.69 -5.91 4.57
CA LEU A 64 -9.64 -4.47 4.88
C LEU A 64 -8.44 -3.74 4.28
N TYR A 65 -7.34 -4.46 4.04
CA TYR A 65 -6.12 -3.88 3.49
C TYR A 65 -6.12 -3.84 1.97
N TRP A 66 -6.36 -4.98 1.33
CA TRP A 66 -6.17 -5.08 -0.11
C TRP A 66 -7.44 -4.76 -0.90
N ILE A 67 -8.64 -5.02 -0.37
CA ILE A 67 -9.89 -4.78 -1.10
C ILE A 67 -10.12 -3.27 -1.32
N PRO A 68 -10.14 -2.41 -0.28
CA PRO A 68 -10.28 -0.96 -0.49
C PRO A 68 -9.16 -0.39 -1.36
N SER A 69 -7.92 -0.84 -1.15
CA SER A 69 -6.77 -0.39 -1.95
C SER A 69 -6.89 -0.77 -3.43
N THR A 70 -7.40 -1.98 -3.71
CA THR A 70 -7.67 -2.43 -5.08
C THR A 70 -8.82 -1.63 -5.70
N ILE A 71 -9.88 -1.34 -4.95
CA ILE A 71 -10.99 -0.49 -5.41
C ILE A 71 -10.46 0.91 -5.73
N ILE A 72 -9.59 1.49 -4.90
CA ILE A 72 -8.93 2.76 -5.19
C ILE A 72 -8.16 2.65 -6.51
N ALA A 73 -7.30 1.65 -6.66
CA ALA A 73 -6.47 1.46 -7.86
C ALA A 73 -7.30 1.28 -9.15
N ALA A 74 -8.42 0.55 -9.08
CA ALA A 74 -9.24 0.18 -10.22
C ALA A 74 -10.32 1.22 -10.57
N SER A 75 -10.66 2.11 -9.65
CA SER A 75 -11.72 3.11 -9.85
C SER A 75 -11.19 4.40 -10.51
N PRO A 76 -12.09 5.32 -10.93
CA PRO A 76 -11.69 6.66 -11.36
C PRO A 76 -10.88 7.44 -10.31
N LEU A 77 -10.98 7.06 -9.03
CA LEU A 77 -10.16 7.65 -7.97
C LEU A 77 -8.67 7.38 -8.22
N GLY A 78 -8.25 6.13 -8.42
CA GLY A 78 -6.85 5.79 -8.69
C GLY A 78 -6.41 6.03 -10.14
N THR A 79 -7.30 5.81 -11.10
CA THR A 79 -6.94 5.92 -12.53
C THR A 79 -6.94 7.36 -13.05
N ARG A 80 -7.62 8.30 -12.39
CA ARG A 80 -7.75 9.68 -12.86
C ARG A 80 -7.54 10.74 -11.78
N LEU A 81 -8.20 10.62 -10.63
CA LEU A 81 -8.18 11.68 -9.62
C LEU A 81 -6.83 11.75 -8.90
N ILE A 82 -6.30 10.64 -8.38
CA ILE A 82 -4.99 10.60 -7.72
C ILE A 82 -3.89 11.16 -8.64
N PRO A 83 -3.73 10.70 -9.90
CA PRO A 83 -2.71 11.25 -10.82
C PRO A 83 -2.83 12.75 -11.08
N LYS A 84 -4.07 13.28 -11.10
CA LYS A 84 -4.33 14.72 -11.24
C LYS A 84 -4.00 15.48 -9.95
N TRP A 85 -4.51 14.98 -8.82
CA TRP A 85 -4.43 15.62 -7.52
C TRP A 85 -3.00 15.75 -7.02
N VAL A 86 -2.17 14.72 -7.15
CA VAL A 86 -0.74 14.76 -6.75
C VAL A 86 0.07 15.84 -7.47
N ARG A 87 -0.40 16.30 -8.64
CA ARG A 87 0.21 17.36 -9.46
C ARG A 87 -0.54 18.69 -9.36
N SER A 88 -1.65 18.74 -8.63
CA SER A 88 -2.48 19.94 -8.50
C SER A 88 -1.74 21.04 -7.73
N LYS A 89 -2.00 22.29 -8.08
CA LYS A 89 -1.56 23.46 -7.29
C LYS A 89 -2.45 23.69 -6.07
N ASN A 90 -3.65 23.10 -6.03
CA ASN A 90 -4.49 23.11 -4.84
C ASN A 90 -3.88 22.18 -3.78
N ARG A 91 -3.50 22.75 -2.64
CA ARG A 91 -2.83 22.01 -1.56
C ARG A 91 -3.69 20.89 -0.97
N VAL A 92 -5.01 21.08 -0.86
CA VAL A 92 -5.94 20.06 -0.34
C VAL A 92 -6.01 18.88 -1.29
N GLU A 93 -6.14 19.14 -2.59
CA GLU A 93 -6.09 18.08 -3.61
C GLU A 93 -4.74 17.36 -3.57
N ARG A 94 -3.62 18.10 -3.57
CA ARG A 94 -2.27 17.53 -3.53
C ARG A 94 -2.08 16.63 -2.31
N TYR A 95 -2.51 17.08 -1.13
CA TYR A 95 -2.47 16.28 0.08
C TYR A 95 -3.33 15.02 -0.05
N GLY A 96 -4.59 15.15 -0.50
CA GLY A 96 -5.49 14.01 -0.68
C GLY A 96 -4.96 12.98 -1.67
N GLY A 97 -4.42 13.42 -2.80
CA GLY A 97 -3.80 12.56 -3.80
C GLY A 97 -2.60 11.79 -3.25
N ILE A 98 -1.67 12.48 -2.57
CA ILE A 98 -0.46 11.87 -2.00
C ILE A 98 -0.85 10.89 -0.88
N PHE A 99 -1.74 11.30 0.02
CA PHE A 99 -2.23 10.47 1.12
C PHE A 99 -2.88 9.18 0.61
N LEU A 100 -3.82 9.27 -0.35
CA LEU A 100 -4.51 8.10 -0.87
C LEU A 100 -3.57 7.16 -1.63
N ALA A 101 -2.61 7.70 -2.39
CA ALA A 101 -1.61 6.90 -3.07
C ALA A 101 -0.75 6.11 -2.05
N LEU A 102 -0.24 6.79 -1.03
CA LEU A 102 0.56 6.18 0.03
C LEU A 102 -0.24 5.16 0.84
N LEU A 103 -1.49 5.49 1.20
CA LEU A 103 -2.36 4.63 1.99
C LEU A 103 -2.60 3.29 1.28
N ALA A 104 -3.06 3.35 0.03
CA ALA A 104 -3.39 2.15 -0.74
C ALA A 104 -2.12 1.33 -1.04
N ALA A 105 -1.02 1.97 -1.40
CA ALA A 105 0.25 1.29 -1.61
C ALA A 105 0.78 0.61 -0.35
N THR A 106 0.73 1.29 0.80
CA THR A 106 1.25 0.77 2.07
C THR A 106 0.39 -0.34 2.63
N PHE A 107 -0.94 -0.23 2.51
CA PHE A 107 -1.87 -1.30 2.88
C PHE A 107 -1.65 -2.58 2.08
N VAL A 108 -1.24 -2.48 0.81
CA VAL A 108 -0.93 -3.66 0.00
C VAL A 108 0.49 -4.16 0.28
N TRP A 109 1.44 -3.26 0.47
CA TRP A 109 2.86 -3.59 0.69
C TRP A 109 3.12 -4.38 1.99
N TRP A 110 2.46 -4.02 3.10
CA TRP A 110 2.81 -4.62 4.39
C TRP A 110 2.43 -6.12 4.44
N LEU A 111 1.44 -6.54 3.64
CA LEU A 111 0.97 -7.93 3.57
C LEU A 111 2.11 -8.90 3.21
N PRO A 112 2.86 -8.76 2.10
CA PRO A 112 3.99 -9.62 1.80
C PRO A 112 5.21 -9.33 2.69
N TRP A 113 5.39 -8.09 3.15
CA TRP A 113 6.54 -7.69 3.99
C TRP A 113 6.62 -8.49 5.29
N THR A 114 5.48 -8.82 5.89
CA THR A 114 5.43 -9.58 7.15
C THR A 114 5.77 -11.07 6.97
N ARG A 115 5.60 -11.64 5.78
CA ARG A 115 5.65 -13.11 5.57
C ARG A 115 7.00 -13.75 5.90
N PRO A 116 8.16 -13.17 5.54
CA PRO A 116 9.46 -13.71 5.95
C PRO A 116 9.55 -13.92 7.47
N TYR A 117 9.03 -12.98 8.27
CA TYR A 117 9.04 -13.08 9.73
C TYR A 117 8.17 -14.24 10.24
N TRP A 118 7.00 -14.47 9.63
CA TRP A 118 6.15 -15.62 9.99
C TRP A 118 6.85 -16.96 9.71
N TYR A 119 7.59 -17.07 8.60
CA TYR A 119 8.34 -18.29 8.31
C TYR A 119 9.52 -18.51 9.24
N LEU A 120 10.24 -17.44 9.59
CA LEU A 120 11.42 -17.50 10.45
C LEU A 120 11.06 -17.80 11.91
N PHE A 121 10.00 -17.16 12.41
CA PHE A 121 9.65 -17.21 13.84
C PHE A 121 8.44 -18.10 14.15
N LYS A 122 7.79 -18.66 13.14
CA LYS A 122 6.63 -19.57 13.30
C LYS A 122 5.53 -18.97 14.18
N PHE A 123 5.22 -17.70 13.95
CA PHE A 123 4.19 -16.98 14.69
C PHE A 123 2.82 -17.64 14.57
N SER A 124 2.05 -17.57 15.66
CA SER A 124 0.73 -18.19 15.74
C SER A 124 -0.30 -17.47 14.86
N ALA A 125 -1.43 -18.13 14.61
CA ALA A 125 -2.52 -17.58 13.83
C ALA A 125 -3.20 -16.38 14.53
N GLU A 126 -3.32 -16.44 15.85
CA GLU A 126 -3.86 -15.37 16.70
C GLU A 126 -2.99 -14.12 16.59
N LEU A 127 -1.66 -14.28 16.61
CA LEU A 127 -0.74 -13.18 16.38
C LEU A 127 -0.88 -12.61 14.95
N GLY A 128 -1.19 -13.46 13.97
CA GLY A 128 -1.56 -13.04 12.61
C GLY A 128 -2.73 -12.05 12.61
N VAL A 129 -3.82 -12.39 13.30
CA VAL A 129 -5.00 -11.52 13.43
C VAL A 129 -4.67 -10.25 14.21
N ALA A 130 -4.00 -10.36 15.35
CA ALA A 130 -3.59 -9.21 16.17
C ALA A 130 -2.71 -8.23 15.38
N THR A 131 -1.84 -8.73 14.51
CA THR A 131 -1.02 -7.91 13.62
C THR A 131 -1.88 -7.15 12.61
N HIS A 132 -2.86 -7.81 11.98
CA HIS A 132 -3.82 -7.10 11.12
C HIS A 132 -4.64 -6.05 11.88
N VAL A 133 -4.89 -6.20 13.18
CA VAL A 133 -5.54 -5.14 13.95
C VAL A 133 -4.54 -4.01 14.25
N GLY A 134 -3.33 -4.32 14.68
CA GLY A 134 -2.30 -3.32 15.02
C GLY A 134 -1.89 -2.45 13.83
N TYR A 135 -1.80 -3.02 12.64
CA TYR A 135 -1.43 -2.25 11.44
C TYR A 135 -2.60 -1.42 10.86
N SER A 136 -3.83 -1.62 11.34
CA SER A 136 -5.02 -1.01 10.73
C SER A 136 -5.07 0.49 10.96
N TRP A 137 -4.50 0.96 12.07
CA TRP A 137 -4.37 2.38 12.40
C TRP A 137 -2.96 2.91 12.11
N TRP A 138 -1.92 2.06 12.24
CA TRP A 138 -0.54 2.47 11.99
C TRP A 138 -0.31 2.84 10.53
N VAL A 139 -0.84 2.07 9.57
CA VAL A 139 -0.67 2.36 8.14
C VAL A 139 -1.33 3.70 7.76
N PRO A 140 -2.57 4.00 8.15
CA PRO A 140 -3.16 5.34 7.94
C PRO A 140 -2.35 6.46 8.57
N ALA A 141 -1.91 6.29 9.83
CA ALA A 141 -1.13 7.30 10.53
C ALA A 141 0.20 7.58 9.82
N LEU A 142 0.94 6.53 9.44
CA LEU A 142 2.18 6.66 8.68
C LEU A 142 1.95 7.35 7.33
N SER A 143 0.88 6.98 6.62
CA SER A 143 0.55 7.57 5.32
C SER A 143 0.22 9.07 5.45
N ALA A 144 -0.50 9.45 6.50
CA ALA A 144 -0.82 10.84 6.80
C ALA A 144 0.43 11.65 7.14
N ILE A 145 1.27 11.18 8.07
CA ILE A 145 2.53 11.83 8.43
C ILE A 145 3.42 12.00 7.19
N THR A 146 3.55 10.94 6.38
CA THR A 146 4.35 10.98 5.16
C THR A 146 3.80 12.01 4.17
N ALA A 147 2.47 12.09 3.99
CA ALA A 147 1.85 13.11 3.14
C ALA A 147 2.08 14.54 3.67
N VAL A 148 1.96 14.76 4.98
CA VAL A 148 2.22 16.05 5.63
C VAL A 148 3.65 16.52 5.39
N ILE A 149 4.62 15.61 5.40
CA ILE A 149 6.03 15.92 5.13
C ILE A 149 6.29 16.11 3.63
N THR A 150 5.68 15.27 2.79
CA THR A 150 5.95 15.26 1.34
C THR A 150 5.43 16.52 0.65
N VAL A 151 4.25 17.03 1.05
CA VAL A 151 3.66 18.21 0.39
C VAL A 151 4.57 19.45 0.46
N PRO A 152 5.08 19.87 1.63
CA PRO A 152 6.06 20.96 1.72
C PRO A 152 7.34 20.71 0.91
N LEU A 153 7.84 19.48 0.84
CA LEU A 153 9.02 19.14 0.05
C LEU A 153 8.76 19.33 -1.45
N VAL A 154 7.62 18.86 -1.95
CA VAL A 154 7.18 19.09 -3.33
C VAL A 154 7.06 20.60 -3.60
N GLU A 155 6.38 21.35 -2.73
CA GLU A 155 6.24 22.81 -2.87
C GLU A 155 7.59 23.55 -2.85
N ALA A 156 8.55 23.11 -2.03
CA ALA A 156 9.89 23.67 -1.99
C ALA A 156 10.68 23.36 -3.27
N LEU A 157 10.59 22.13 -3.77
CA LEU A 157 11.22 21.72 -5.03
C LEU A 157 10.65 22.50 -6.22
N GLU A 158 9.34 22.77 -6.27
CA GLU A 158 8.72 23.63 -7.30
C GLU A 158 9.32 25.04 -7.32
N ARG A 159 9.74 25.56 -6.16
CA ARG A 159 10.28 26.92 -5.99
C ARG A 159 11.81 26.98 -6.08
N SER A 160 12.48 25.84 -6.11
CA SER A 160 13.94 25.75 -6.03
C SER A 160 14.67 26.18 -7.32
N GLY A 161 13.96 26.27 -8.45
CA GLY A 161 14.58 26.52 -9.76
C GLY A 161 15.35 25.32 -10.32
N LEU A 162 15.31 24.16 -9.66
CA LEU A 162 15.94 22.94 -10.14
C LEU A 162 15.25 22.41 -11.41
N PRO A 163 16.00 21.83 -12.36
CA PRO A 163 15.42 21.17 -13.52
C PRO A 163 14.45 20.06 -13.10
N LYS A 164 13.23 20.09 -13.64
CA LYS A 164 12.22 19.08 -13.38
C LYS A 164 12.58 17.76 -14.08
N ILE A 165 12.67 16.69 -13.32
CA ILE A 165 12.88 15.34 -13.85
C ILE A 165 11.57 14.84 -14.46
N GLU A 166 11.64 14.08 -15.55
CA GLU A 166 10.45 13.48 -16.16
C GLU A 166 9.67 12.63 -15.15
N GLY A 167 8.34 12.82 -15.09
CA GLY A 167 7.46 12.14 -14.15
C GLY A 167 7.36 12.77 -12.76
N ALA A 168 8.22 13.73 -12.42
CA ALA A 168 8.18 14.45 -11.15
C ALA A 168 6.82 15.14 -10.89
N ILE A 169 6.39 15.12 -9.63
CA ILE A 169 5.11 15.70 -9.20
C ILE A 169 5.19 17.19 -8.80
N TRP A 170 6.40 17.75 -8.70
CA TRP A 170 6.68 19.19 -8.52
C TRP A 170 6.96 19.82 -9.87
#